data_AF-A0A6P0VC13-F1
#
_entry.id   AF-A0A6P0VC13-F1
#
_cell.length_a   1.000
_cell.length_b   1.000
_cell.length_c   1.000
_cell.angle_alpha   90.00
_cell.angle_beta   90.00
_cell.angle_gamma   90.00
#
_symmetry.space_group_name_H-M   'P 1'
#
loop_
_entity.id
_entity.type
_entity.pdbx_description
1 polymer ?
#
loop_
_entity_poly.entity_id
_entity_poly.type
_entity_poly.pdbx_seq_one_letter_code
_entity_poly.pdbx_strand_id
1 'polypeptide(L)'
;MSNISTDELEKKIEAGEEVVDQYFDPTTTRVGRPRTMSSRSRENINKTNLDIPQPMLAELDKMADELGISRQAVIKMMLRRALDEHYIAKSKYPLIRV
;
A
#
# COMPACT_ATOMS: atom_id res chain seq x y z
N MET A 1 -6.30 7.31 37.23
CA MET A 1 -4.93 6.90 36.81
C MET A 1 -4.18 8.19 36.54
N SER A 2 -3.05 8.38 37.21
CA SER A 2 -2.36 9.66 37.30
C SER A 2 -1.74 10.06 35.95
N ASN A 3 -2.13 11.20 35.41
CA ASN A 3 -1.52 11.78 34.22
C ASN A 3 -0.15 12.33 34.63
N ILE A 4 0.92 11.66 34.21
CA ILE A 4 2.28 12.14 34.43
C ILE A 4 2.55 13.30 33.43
N SER A 5 3.10 14.40 33.94
CA SER A 5 3.49 15.55 33.11
C SER A 5 4.68 15.19 32.22
N THR A 6 4.80 15.81 31.04
CA THR A 6 5.95 15.66 30.13
C THR A 6 7.28 15.94 30.84
N ASP A 7 7.29 16.92 31.74
CA ASP A 7 8.49 17.33 32.47
C ASP A 7 8.93 16.28 33.50
N GLU A 8 7.97 15.51 34.01
CA GLU A 8 8.22 14.44 34.98
C GLU A 8 8.71 13.16 34.29
N LEU A 9 8.31 12.95 33.03
CA LEU A 9 8.82 11.87 32.18
C LEU A 9 10.28 12.11 31.77
N GLU A 10 10.62 13.33 31.36
CA GLU A 10 12.00 13.68 30.97
C GLU A 10 12.97 13.47 32.12
N LYS A 11 12.59 13.85 33.34
CA LYS A 11 13.42 13.70 34.52
C LYS A 11 13.68 12.23 34.90
N LYS A 12 12.72 11.33 34.63
CA LYS A 12 12.87 9.89 34.89
C LYS A 12 13.72 9.19 33.81
N ILE A 13 13.60 9.63 32.56
CA ILE A 13 14.48 9.18 31.46
C ILE A 13 15.93 9.59 31.75
N GLU A 14 16.14 10.82 32.20
CA GLU A 14 17.49 11.33 32.51
C GLU A 14 18.10 10.69 33.77
N ALA A 15 17.27 10.20 34.70
CA ALA A 15 17.70 9.41 35.86
C ALA A 15 18.07 7.95 35.50
N GLY A 16 17.94 7.54 34.22
CA GLY A 16 18.23 6.18 33.76
C GLY A 16 17.18 5.15 34.15
N GLU A 17 15.97 5.59 34.51
CA GLU A 17 14.85 4.72 34.85
C GLU A 17 14.16 4.26 33.54
N GLU A 18 14.07 2.94 33.30
CA GLU A 18 13.39 2.38 32.12
C GLU A 18 11.87 2.63 32.18
N VAL A 19 11.45 3.78 31.67
CA VAL A 19 10.03 4.19 31.56
C VAL A 19 9.23 3.43 30.49
N VAL A 20 9.91 2.62 29.67
CA VAL A 20 9.30 1.87 28.57
C VAL A 20 8.34 0.81 29.11
N ASP A 21 8.74 0.04 30.12
CA ASP A 21 7.94 -1.09 30.59
C ASP A 21 6.67 -0.68 31.36
N GLN A 22 6.66 0.52 31.93
CA GLN A 22 5.56 0.97 32.80
C GLN A 22 4.54 1.88 32.11
N TYR A 23 4.93 2.54 31.01
CA TYR A 23 4.08 3.49 30.29
C TYR A 23 3.90 3.16 28.81
N PHE A 24 4.73 2.28 28.24
CA PHE A 24 4.57 1.74 26.89
C PHE A 24 4.17 0.28 26.94
N ASP A 25 3.05 -0.01 27.62
CA ASP A 25 2.40 -1.31 27.43
C ASP A 25 1.80 -1.33 26.01
N PRO A 26 2.32 -2.18 25.09
CA PRO A 26 1.86 -2.24 23.71
C PRO A 26 0.40 -2.70 23.59
N THR A 27 -0.19 -3.20 24.68
CA THR A 27 -1.58 -3.66 24.72
C THR A 27 -2.60 -2.56 25.02
N THR A 28 -2.18 -1.50 25.74
CA THR A 28 -3.08 -0.40 26.16
C THR A 28 -2.77 0.93 25.48
N THR A 29 -1.56 1.07 24.91
CA THR A 29 -1.22 2.24 24.10
C THR A 29 -2.12 2.22 22.87
N ARG A 30 -3.10 3.13 22.83
CA ARG A 30 -3.91 3.42 21.65
C ARG A 30 -3.04 4.13 20.63
N VAL A 31 -2.02 3.44 20.12
CA VAL A 31 -1.43 3.73 18.82
C VAL A 31 -2.61 3.76 17.87
N GLY A 32 -2.93 4.94 17.35
CA GLY A 32 -4.00 5.11 16.39
C GLY A 32 -3.83 4.02 15.36
N ARG A 33 -4.84 3.12 15.27
CA ARG A 33 -4.80 1.86 14.51
C ARG A 33 -3.86 2.08 13.35
N PRO A 34 -2.68 1.44 13.31
CA PRO A 34 -1.80 1.59 12.17
C PRO A 34 -2.72 1.40 10.99
N ARG A 35 -2.85 2.42 10.14
CA ARG A 35 -3.34 2.14 8.80
C ARG A 35 -2.25 1.20 8.36
N THR A 36 -2.55 -0.10 8.42
CA THR A 36 -1.94 -1.04 7.53
C THR A 36 -2.19 -0.35 6.20
N MET A 37 -1.16 0.33 5.71
CA MET A 37 -0.90 0.33 4.29
C MET A 37 -0.98 -1.14 4.02
N SER A 38 -2.16 -1.63 3.63
CA SER A 38 -2.29 -2.97 3.14
C SER A 38 -1.27 -2.93 2.04
N SER A 39 -0.11 -3.52 2.27
CA SER A 39 0.68 -4.12 1.22
C SER A 39 -0.33 -4.99 0.54
N ARG A 40 -0.98 -4.42 -0.50
CA ARG A 40 -2.35 -4.66 -0.95
C ARG A 40 -2.71 -6.13 -0.88
N SER A 41 -3.14 -6.61 0.29
CA SER A 41 -3.28 -8.04 0.53
C SER A 41 -2.00 -8.84 0.14
N ARG A 42 -1.78 -10.01 0.72
CA ARG A 42 -1.14 -11.04 -0.09
C ARG A 42 -2.27 -11.50 -1.00
N GLU A 43 -2.63 -10.69 -2.00
CA GLU A 43 -3.69 -11.06 -2.93
C GLU A 43 -3.32 -12.44 -3.46
N ASN A 44 -4.28 -13.35 -3.47
CA ASN A 44 -4.11 -14.65 -4.09
C ASN A 44 -3.68 -14.40 -5.55
N ILE A 45 -2.38 -14.46 -5.81
CA ILE A 45 -1.82 -14.16 -7.13
C ILE A 45 -2.18 -15.34 -8.02
N ASN A 46 -3.21 -15.17 -8.83
CA ASN A 46 -3.55 -16.12 -9.86
C ASN A 46 -2.57 -15.94 -11.03
N LYS A 47 -1.80 -16.99 -11.34
CA LYS A 47 -0.96 -17.03 -12.52
C LYS A 47 -1.85 -17.36 -13.72
N THR A 48 -1.88 -16.46 -14.69
CA THR A 48 -2.65 -16.61 -15.92
C THR A 48 -1.70 -16.76 -17.09
N ASN A 49 -1.93 -17.75 -17.95
CA ASN A 49 -1.23 -17.87 -19.22
C ASN A 49 -1.94 -16.99 -20.26
N LEU A 50 -1.19 -16.15 -20.97
CA LEU A 50 -1.73 -15.23 -21.97
C LEU A 50 -0.82 -15.27 -23.20
N ASP A 51 -1.42 -15.48 -24.37
CA ASP A 51 -0.70 -15.38 -25.63
C ASP A 51 -0.63 -13.91 -26.05
N ILE A 52 0.59 -13.38 -26.17
CA ILE A 52 0.86 -11.99 -26.60
C ILE A 52 1.64 -12.03 -27.90
N PRO A 53 1.22 -11.29 -28.95
CA PRO A 53 1.99 -11.20 -30.20
C PRO A 53 3.42 -10.70 -29.96
N GLN A 54 4.39 -11.27 -30.69
CA GLN A 54 5.80 -10.88 -30.58
C GLN A 54 6.07 -9.37 -30.76
N PRO A 55 5.44 -8.67 -31.72
CA PRO A 55 5.64 -7.22 -31.86
C PRO A 55 5.23 -6.44 -30.60
N MET A 56 4.12 -6.84 -29.98
CA MET A 56 3.63 -6.20 -28.75
C MET A 56 4.55 -6.49 -27.56
N LEU A 57 5.14 -7.69 -27.48
CA LEU A 57 6.14 -8.01 -26.46
C LEU A 57 7.38 -7.12 -26.61
N ALA A 58 7.86 -6.89 -27.84
CA ALA A 58 9.00 -6.01 -28.09
C ALA A 58 8.72 -4.56 -27.66
N GLU A 59 7.52 -4.06 -27.89
CA GLU A 59 7.11 -2.73 -27.42
C GLU A 59 7.06 -2.65 -25.88
N LEU A 60 6.53 -3.69 -25.23
CA LEU A 60 6.51 -3.79 -23.76
C LEU A 60 7.91 -3.87 -23.16
N ASP A 61 8.84 -4.54 -23.82
CA ASP A 61 10.25 -4.61 -23.41
C ASP A 61 10.94 -3.26 -23.53
N LYS A 62 10.75 -2.57 -24.64
CA LYS A 62 11.30 -1.22 -24.80
C LYS A 62 10.80 -0.28 -23.70
N MET A 63 9.51 -0.31 -23.40
CA MET A 63 8.95 0.47 -22.29
C MET A 63 9.50 0.06 -20.92
N ALA A 64 9.74 -1.24 -20.71
CA ALA A 64 10.34 -1.75 -19.48
C ALA A 64 11.76 -1.23 -19.28
N ASP A 65 12.57 -1.23 -20.34
CA ASP A 65 13.94 -0.71 -20.35
C ASP A 65 13.98 0.80 -20.10
N GLU A 66 13.11 1.56 -20.77
CA GLU A 66 13.01 3.03 -20.61
C GLU A 66 12.62 3.43 -19.17
N LEU A 67 11.74 2.64 -18.53
CA LEU A 67 11.28 2.90 -17.17
C LEU A 67 12.15 2.25 -16.09
N GLY A 68 13.11 1.39 -16.46
CA GLY A 68 13.95 0.65 -15.52
C GLY A 68 13.16 -0.33 -14.63
N ILE A 69 12.07 -0.90 -15.14
CA ILE A 69 11.21 -1.84 -14.39
C ILE A 69 11.00 -3.14 -15.16
N SER A 70 10.49 -4.18 -14.50
CA SER A 70 10.17 -5.44 -15.20
C SER A 70 9.00 -5.27 -16.19
N ARG A 71 9.03 -6.04 -17.30
CA ARG A 71 7.89 -6.16 -18.24
C ARG A 71 6.57 -6.47 -17.53
N GLN A 72 6.61 -7.35 -16.52
CA GLN A 72 5.41 -7.68 -15.72
C GLN A 72 4.86 -6.46 -14.96
N ALA A 73 5.73 -5.56 -14.48
CA ALA A 73 5.31 -4.33 -13.83
C ALA A 73 4.66 -3.36 -14.84
N VAL A 74 5.22 -3.24 -16.04
CA VAL A 74 4.61 -2.46 -17.14
C VAL A 74 3.22 -3.00 -17.46
N ILE A 75 3.08 -4.31 -17.69
CA ILE A 75 1.79 -4.96 -17.98
C ILE A 75 0.78 -4.70 -16.87
N LYS A 76 1.17 -4.90 -15.60
CA LYS A 76 0.30 -4.67 -14.44
C LYS A 76 -0.16 -3.21 -14.35
N MET A 77 0.75 -2.27 -14.59
CA MET A 77 0.46 -0.84 -14.57
C MET A 77 -0.52 -0.44 -15.68
N MET A 78 -0.26 -0.86 -16.92
CA MET A 78 -1.12 -0.55 -18.06
C MET A 78 -2.51 -1.18 -17.91
N LEU A 79 -2.58 -2.45 -17.47
CA LEU A 79 -3.85 -3.12 -17.22
C LEU A 79 -4.65 -2.41 -16.12
N ARG A 80 -3.99 -2.02 -15.02
CA ARG A 80 -4.63 -1.29 -13.93
C ARG A 80 -5.20 0.04 -14.42
N ARG A 81 -4.42 0.80 -15.19
CA ARG A 81 -4.85 2.07 -15.78
C ARG A 81 -6.07 1.89 -16.69
N ALA A 82 -6.04 0.92 -17.60
CA ALA A 82 -7.16 0.65 -18.50
C ALA A 82 -8.44 0.25 -17.74
N LEU A 83 -8.32 -0.55 -16.69
CA LEU A 83 -9.45 -0.90 -15.82
C LEU A 83 -9.99 0.32 -15.06
N ASP A 84 -9.10 1.13 -14.47
CA ASP A 84 -9.50 2.33 -13.75
C ASP A 84 -10.22 3.33 -14.69
N GLU A 85 -9.70 3.54 -15.91
CA GLU A 85 -10.35 4.36 -16.95
C GLU A 85 -11.73 3.80 -17.33
N HIS A 86 -11.85 2.48 -17.49
CA HIS A 86 -13.13 1.83 -17.77
C HIS A 86 -14.14 2.03 -16.63
N TYR A 87 -13.73 1.85 -15.37
CA TYR A 87 -14.62 2.03 -14.22
C TYR A 87 -15.05 3.48 -14.05
N ILE A 88 -14.16 4.44 -14.29
CA ILE A 88 -14.48 5.87 -14.27
C ILE A 88 -15.53 6.17 -15.36
N ALA A 89 -15.34 5.68 -16.58
CA ALA A 89 -16.30 5.86 -17.67
C ALA A 89 -17.67 5.24 -17.32
N LYS A 90 -17.68 4.01 -16.80
CA LYS A 90 -18.91 3.31 -16.39
C LYS A 90 -19.63 4.00 -15.24
N SER A 91 -18.89 4.56 -14.27
CA SER A 91 -19.48 5.32 -13.16
C SER A 91 -20.00 6.68 -13.60
N LYS A 92 -19.40 7.29 -14.63
CA LYS A 92 -19.82 8.57 -15.19
C LYS A 92 -21.04 8.45 -16.10
N TYR A 93 -21.24 7.27 -16.69
CA TYR A 93 -22.43 6.92 -17.48
C TYR A 93 -23.13 5.72 -16.84
N PRO A 94 -23.88 5.91 -15.73
CA PRO A 94 -24.75 4.85 -15.25
C PRO A 94 -25.70 4.51 -16.39
N LEU A 95 -25.64 3.28 -16.87
CA LEU A 95 -26.59 2.74 -17.83
C LEU A 95 -27.99 3.06 -17.29
N ILE A 96 -28.68 4.01 -17.93
CA ILE A 96 -30.09 4.27 -17.70
C ILE A 96 -30.77 2.95 -18.04
N ARG A 97 -31.10 2.17 -17.02
CA ARG A 97 -31.96 1.01 -17.19
C ARG A 97 -33.36 1.57 -17.43
N VAL A 98 -33.77 1.50 -18.69
CA VAL A 98 -35.17 1.72 -19.13
C VAL A 98 -35.98 0.48 -18.79
#